data_AF-A0AB73IPY2-F1
#
_entry.id   AF-A0AB73IPY2-F1
#
_cell.length_a   1.000
_cell.length_b   1.000
_cell.length_c   1.000
_cell.angle_alpha   90.00
_cell.angle_beta   90.00
_cell.angle_gamma   90.00
#
_symmetry.space_group_name_H-M   'P 1'
#
loop_
_entity.id
_entity.type
_entity.pdbx_description
1 polymer ?
#
loop_
_entity_poly.entity_id
_entity_poly.type
_entity_poly.pdbx_seq_one_letter_code
_entity_poly.pdbx_strand_id
1 'polypeptide(L)'
;MNTSMSLSQSAEPEPLFTIVTQVKSTRVVYFTDDPEYGPPVDGDWYFASTFRGALPADMTLRNCWSWRFNGIRFIKAATAVPVPRTQALLEHNRRALMRILTEKIDELRKPYAAQALMGDEMRRLKLDDAHSYFNETTSQQRFDALEAVAVARNISIAAAADLVRKRAEQAKEMLIATERIRERFSLLIAQANRDDELLRLRAALLQDVYPELSRQFKFVPANTQVRDLCAPLAQHHKVHEISRLKVQLRECVNEARARIDSEYLGHAEILKFKAQIARWVLSPTGDVPRGIDLLENYAHARGLALEAGAKRILVEMAEASNTLLHTERVKDRMSASIENIRTEADIQRIQAELANFQEALSQGRSVETAAAVAFRGAES
;
A
#
# COMPACT_ATOMS: atom_id res chain seq x y z
N MET A 1 -38.04 31.98 -68.68
CA MET A 1 -38.26 30.68 -68.01
C MET A 1 -37.34 30.66 -66.80
N ASN A 2 -37.90 30.72 -65.60
CA ASN A 2 -37.17 30.90 -64.35
C ASN A 2 -36.59 29.57 -63.86
N THR A 3 -35.28 29.51 -63.67
CA THR A 3 -34.57 28.39 -63.04
C THR A 3 -34.45 28.69 -61.54
N SER A 4 -35.24 27.99 -60.75
CA SER A 4 -35.20 28.02 -59.28
C SER A 4 -33.97 27.30 -58.75
N MET A 5 -33.11 28.03 -58.05
CA MET A 5 -32.03 27.51 -57.20
C MET A 5 -32.63 26.77 -56.01
N SER A 6 -32.29 25.48 -55.89
CA SER A 6 -32.56 24.64 -54.73
C SER A 6 -31.63 25.04 -53.58
N LEU A 7 -32.23 25.51 -52.49
CA LEU A 7 -31.59 25.84 -51.22
C LEU A 7 -30.84 24.63 -50.64
N SER A 8 -29.58 24.90 -50.29
CA SER A 8 -28.70 24.08 -49.47
C SER A 8 -29.36 23.72 -48.15
N GLN A 9 -29.64 22.43 -47.94
CA GLN A 9 -29.98 21.89 -46.63
C GLN A 9 -28.79 22.08 -45.68
N SER A 10 -29.01 22.85 -44.62
CA SER A 10 -28.13 22.96 -43.47
C SER A 10 -28.00 21.60 -42.79
N ALA A 11 -26.81 21.00 -42.87
CA ALA A 11 -26.48 19.78 -42.13
C ALA A 11 -26.53 20.09 -40.63
N GLU A 12 -27.39 19.38 -39.89
CA GLU A 12 -27.42 19.44 -38.44
C GLU A 12 -26.04 19.00 -37.88
N PRO A 13 -25.51 19.67 -36.85
CA PRO A 13 -24.22 19.33 -36.28
C PRO A 13 -24.26 17.93 -35.66
N GLU A 14 -23.32 17.06 -36.06
CA GLU A 14 -23.20 15.74 -35.47
C GLU A 14 -22.94 15.83 -33.96
N PRO A 15 -23.68 15.07 -33.12
CA PRO A 15 -23.51 15.13 -31.68
C PRO A 15 -22.12 14.66 -31.25
N LEU A 16 -21.56 15.34 -30.25
CA LEU A 16 -20.26 15.04 -29.65
C LEU A 16 -20.47 14.45 -28.26
N PHE A 17 -19.86 13.29 -28.01
CA PHE A 17 -19.94 12.58 -26.74
C PHE A 17 -18.56 12.39 -26.12
N THR A 18 -18.48 12.46 -24.81
CA THR A 18 -17.35 11.98 -24.00
C THR A 18 -17.67 10.57 -23.51
N ILE A 19 -16.85 9.59 -23.90
CA ILE A 19 -16.98 8.17 -23.57
C ILE A 19 -15.90 7.78 -22.56
N VAL A 20 -16.31 7.26 -21.41
CA VAL A 20 -15.42 6.76 -20.36
C VAL A 20 -15.39 5.23 -20.41
N THR A 21 -14.21 4.66 -20.61
CA THR A 21 -14.01 3.21 -20.79
C THR A 21 -13.02 2.64 -19.80
N GLN A 22 -13.28 1.42 -19.31
CA GLN A 22 -12.36 0.69 -18.44
C GLN A 22 -11.14 0.18 -19.24
N VAL A 23 -9.92 0.45 -18.78
CA VAL A 23 -8.65 0.15 -19.49
C VAL A 23 -8.53 -1.32 -19.89
N LYS A 24 -8.81 -2.26 -18.98
CA LYS A 24 -8.59 -3.70 -19.22
C LYS A 24 -9.62 -4.36 -20.13
N SER A 25 -10.86 -3.87 -20.13
CA SER A 25 -11.99 -4.55 -20.78
C SER A 25 -12.58 -3.79 -21.95
N THR A 26 -12.17 -2.53 -22.16
CA THR A 26 -12.76 -1.55 -23.09
C THR A 26 -14.25 -1.31 -22.88
N ARG A 27 -14.82 -1.75 -21.75
CA ARG A 27 -16.24 -1.56 -21.45
C ARG A 27 -16.53 -0.10 -21.17
N VAL A 28 -17.63 0.41 -21.72
CA VAL A 28 -18.11 1.76 -21.45
C VAL A 28 -18.69 1.78 -20.04
N VAL A 29 -18.12 2.61 -19.18
CA VAL A 29 -18.56 2.80 -17.79
C VAL A 29 -19.58 3.92 -17.71
N TYR A 30 -19.37 4.95 -18.53
CA TYR A 30 -20.17 6.16 -18.55
C TYR A 30 -20.03 6.86 -19.91
N PHE A 31 -21.03 7.63 -20.31
CA PHE A 31 -20.94 8.54 -21.46
C PHE A 31 -21.78 9.78 -21.21
N THR A 32 -21.41 10.91 -21.79
CA THR A 32 -22.14 12.18 -21.68
C THR A 32 -21.95 13.03 -22.93
N ASP A 33 -22.93 13.86 -23.26
CA ASP A 33 -22.85 14.92 -24.30
C ASP A 33 -22.44 16.28 -23.73
N ASP A 34 -22.26 16.37 -22.41
CA ASP A 34 -21.75 17.56 -21.72
C ASP A 34 -20.30 17.88 -22.14
N PRO A 35 -20.06 19.02 -22.83
CA PRO A 35 -18.72 19.42 -23.27
C PRO A 35 -17.80 19.85 -22.13
N GLU A 36 -18.35 20.19 -20.96
CA GLU A 36 -17.57 20.62 -19.78
C GLU A 36 -17.19 19.45 -18.88
N TYR A 37 -17.68 18.24 -19.17
CA TYR A 37 -17.39 17.06 -18.37
C TYR A 37 -15.95 16.58 -18.54
N GLY A 38 -15.15 16.72 -17.48
CA GLY A 38 -13.86 16.06 -17.30
C GLY A 38 -13.95 15.04 -16.17
N PRO A 39 -13.69 13.74 -16.40
CA PRO A 39 -13.67 12.78 -15.31
C PRO A 39 -12.48 13.05 -14.37
N PRO A 40 -12.54 12.60 -13.10
CA PRO A 40 -11.45 12.76 -12.14
C PRO A 40 -10.11 12.24 -12.70
N VAL A 41 -8.98 12.77 -12.26
CA VAL A 41 -7.66 12.34 -12.79
C VAL A 41 -7.09 11.15 -12.01
N ASP A 42 -7.70 10.79 -10.88
CA ASP A 42 -7.08 9.94 -9.86
C ASP A 42 -7.24 8.42 -10.09
N GLY A 43 -7.44 7.95 -11.33
CA GLY A 43 -7.75 6.54 -11.60
C GLY A 43 -7.07 5.93 -12.83
N ASP A 44 -6.16 4.98 -12.60
CA ASP A 44 -5.51 4.16 -13.66
C ASP A 44 -6.43 3.09 -14.28
N TRP A 45 -7.71 3.06 -13.91
CA TRP A 45 -8.64 2.00 -14.30
C TRP A 45 -9.56 2.39 -15.46
N TYR A 46 -9.61 3.66 -15.87
CA TYR A 46 -10.36 4.14 -17.04
C TYR A 46 -9.56 5.10 -17.93
N PHE A 47 -10.04 5.29 -19.15
CA PHE A 47 -9.64 6.39 -20.02
C PHE A 47 -10.88 7.06 -20.62
N ALA A 48 -10.79 8.35 -20.89
CA ALA A 48 -11.84 9.14 -21.52
C ALA A 48 -11.47 9.46 -22.96
N SER A 49 -12.45 9.38 -23.86
CA SER A 49 -12.27 9.61 -25.29
C SER A 49 -13.46 10.36 -25.86
N THR A 50 -13.23 11.23 -26.83
CA THR A 50 -14.29 11.95 -27.53
C THR A 50 -14.77 11.15 -28.74
N PHE A 51 -16.08 11.07 -28.93
CA PHE A 51 -16.72 10.37 -30.04
C PHE A 51 -17.70 11.32 -30.72
N ARG A 52 -17.55 11.50 -32.04
CA ARG A 52 -18.47 12.29 -32.86
C ARG A 52 -19.31 11.33 -33.71
N GLY A 53 -20.63 11.40 -33.53
CA GLY A 53 -21.58 10.53 -34.21
C GLY A 53 -22.69 10.03 -33.29
N ALA A 54 -23.67 9.34 -33.88
CA ALA A 54 -24.77 8.77 -33.12
C ALA A 54 -24.31 7.55 -32.29
N LEU A 55 -24.74 7.51 -31.02
CA LEU A 55 -24.59 6.31 -30.19
C LEU A 55 -25.49 5.18 -30.72
N PRO A 56 -25.15 3.90 -30.45
CA PRO A 56 -26.04 2.79 -30.78
C PRO A 56 -27.44 3.00 -30.19
N ALA A 57 -28.49 2.74 -30.96
CA ALA A 57 -29.88 3.05 -30.58
C ALA A 57 -30.33 2.35 -29.28
N ASP A 58 -29.75 1.19 -28.96
CA ASP A 58 -30.02 0.41 -27.75
C ASP A 58 -29.03 0.73 -26.61
N MET A 59 -28.13 1.69 -26.77
CA MET A 59 -27.21 2.15 -25.73
C MET A 59 -27.83 3.29 -24.91
N THR A 60 -27.88 3.09 -23.59
CA THR A 60 -28.43 4.00 -22.59
C THR A 60 -27.47 4.07 -21.41
N LEU A 61 -27.60 5.08 -20.55
CA LEU A 61 -26.80 5.16 -19.32
C LEU A 61 -26.95 3.91 -18.43
N ARG A 62 -28.11 3.25 -18.44
CA ARG A 62 -28.39 2.06 -17.63
C ARG A 62 -27.71 0.78 -18.14
N ASN A 63 -27.39 0.71 -19.42
CA ASN A 63 -26.82 -0.50 -20.05
C ASN A 63 -25.50 -0.24 -20.80
N CYS A 64 -24.90 0.95 -20.67
CA CYS A 64 -23.62 1.30 -21.30
C CYS A 64 -22.51 0.29 -20.98
N TRP A 65 -22.50 -0.31 -19.79
CA TRP A 65 -21.58 -1.38 -19.37
C TRP A 65 -21.67 -2.67 -20.21
N SER A 66 -22.75 -2.85 -20.97
CA SER A 66 -22.92 -3.93 -21.95
C SER A 66 -22.27 -3.60 -23.30
N TRP A 67 -21.58 -2.48 -23.43
CA TRP A 67 -20.90 -2.05 -24.64
C TRP A 67 -19.40 -1.94 -24.43
N ARG A 68 -18.64 -2.22 -25.48
CA ARG A 68 -17.21 -1.95 -25.56
C ARG A 68 -16.95 -0.86 -26.58
N PHE A 69 -16.07 0.07 -26.27
CA PHE A 69 -15.65 1.13 -27.17
C PHE A 69 -14.14 1.10 -27.33
N ASN A 70 -13.67 1.01 -28.58
CA ASN A 70 -12.26 0.89 -28.92
C ASN A 70 -11.68 2.18 -29.54
N GLY A 71 -12.34 3.32 -29.32
CA GLY A 71 -11.99 4.61 -29.92
C GLY A 71 -12.66 4.89 -31.27
N ILE A 72 -13.17 3.88 -31.97
CA ILE A 72 -13.76 4.04 -33.32
C ILE A 72 -15.20 3.54 -33.38
N ARG A 73 -15.50 2.41 -32.73
CA ARG A 73 -16.82 1.76 -32.82
C ARG A 73 -17.27 1.18 -31.49
N PHE A 74 -18.58 1.11 -31.34
CA PHE A 74 -19.23 0.40 -30.25
C PHE A 74 -19.49 -1.06 -30.64
N ILE A 75 -19.09 -1.98 -29.77
CA ILE A 75 -19.33 -3.42 -29.91
C ILE A 75 -20.12 -3.86 -28.69
N LYS A 76 -21.33 -4.41 -28.89
CA LYS A 76 -22.10 -4.99 -27.80
C LYS A 76 -21.29 -6.13 -27.18
N ALA A 77 -20.94 -5.99 -25.91
CA ALA A 77 -20.25 -7.02 -25.18
C ALA A 77 -21.13 -8.28 -25.24
N ALA A 78 -20.55 -9.39 -25.69
CA ALA A 78 -21.26 -10.66 -25.65
C ALA A 78 -21.76 -10.87 -24.22
N THR A 79 -23.07 -11.10 -24.09
CA THR A 79 -23.64 -11.67 -22.86
C THR A 79 -22.91 -12.98 -22.65
N ALA A 80 -21.95 -12.98 -21.72
CA ALA A 80 -21.31 -14.22 -21.30
C ALA A 80 -22.44 -15.18 -20.95
N VAL A 81 -22.47 -16.34 -21.61
CA VAL A 81 -23.44 -17.38 -21.26
C VAL A 81 -23.32 -17.57 -19.76
N PRO A 82 -24.38 -17.32 -18.97
CA PRO A 82 -24.27 -17.39 -17.53
C PRO A 82 -23.86 -18.81 -17.18
N VAL A 83 -22.60 -18.96 -16.75
CA VAL A 83 -22.12 -20.24 -16.26
C VAL A 83 -23.00 -20.58 -15.07
N PRO A 84 -23.63 -21.77 -15.05
CA PRO A 84 -24.42 -22.21 -13.91
C PRO A 84 -23.63 -21.98 -12.62
N ARG A 85 -24.28 -21.38 -11.61
CA ARG A 85 -23.61 -21.01 -10.33
C ARG A 85 -22.83 -22.19 -9.73
N THR A 86 -23.36 -23.40 -9.89
CA THR A 86 -22.73 -24.67 -9.48
C THR A 86 -21.41 -24.93 -10.21
N GLN A 87 -21.36 -24.76 -11.53
CA GLN A 87 -20.13 -24.88 -12.32
C GLN A 87 -19.11 -23.78 -11.98
N ALA A 88 -19.57 -22.55 -11.78
CA ALA A 88 -18.70 -21.45 -11.38
C ALA A 88 -18.06 -21.70 -10.00
N LEU A 89 -18.82 -22.25 -9.05
CA LEU A 89 -18.33 -22.66 -7.74
C LEU A 89 -17.33 -23.81 -7.85
N LEU A 90 -17.62 -24.83 -8.66
CA LEU A 90 -16.73 -25.96 -8.89
C LEU A 90 -15.39 -25.51 -9.47
N GLU A 91 -15.39 -24.63 -10.47
CA GLU A 91 -14.18 -24.04 -11.06
C GLU A 91 -13.40 -23.16 -10.08
N HIS A 92 -14.11 -22.45 -9.20
CA HIS A 92 -13.48 -21.71 -8.12
C HIS A 92 -12.77 -22.67 -7.14
N ASN A 93 -13.44 -23.75 -6.74
CA ASN A 93 -12.90 -24.76 -5.84
C ASN A 93 -11.69 -25.49 -6.44
N ARG A 94 -11.73 -25.84 -7.73
CA ARG A 94 -10.58 -26.41 -8.47
C ARG A 94 -9.37 -25.47 -8.42
N ARG A 95 -9.55 -24.19 -8.75
CA ARG A 95 -8.48 -23.18 -8.72
C ARG A 95 -7.93 -22.96 -7.32
N ALA A 96 -8.80 -22.93 -6.31
CA ALA A 96 -8.38 -22.81 -4.91
C ALA A 96 -7.53 -24.02 -4.49
N LEU A 97 -7.95 -25.24 -4.83
CA LEU A 97 -7.23 -26.45 -4.48
C LEU A 97 -5.89 -26.57 -5.22
N MET A 98 -5.82 -26.18 -6.50
CA MET A 98 -4.56 -26.08 -7.25
C MET A 98 -3.57 -25.11 -6.60
N ARG A 99 -4.05 -23.96 -6.12
CA ARG A 99 -3.20 -23.00 -5.41
C ARG A 99 -2.61 -23.60 -4.13
N ILE A 100 -3.45 -24.26 -3.33
CA ILE A 100 -3.01 -24.93 -2.10
C ILE A 100 -1.98 -26.04 -2.41
N LEU A 101 -2.18 -26.79 -3.50
CA LEU A 101 -1.22 -27.80 -3.97
C LEU A 101 0.14 -27.15 -4.30
N THR A 102 0.14 -26.08 -5.09
CA THR A 102 1.35 -25.33 -5.44
C THR A 102 2.06 -24.80 -4.19
N GLU A 103 1.35 -24.09 -3.32
CA GLU A 103 1.90 -23.53 -2.08
C GLU A 103 2.54 -24.61 -1.20
N LYS A 104 1.89 -25.77 -1.05
CA LYS A 104 2.45 -26.89 -0.27
C LYS A 104 3.71 -27.49 -0.91
N ILE A 105 3.71 -27.66 -2.23
CA ILE A 105 4.88 -28.17 -2.96
C ILE A 105 6.05 -27.18 -2.84
N ASP A 106 5.78 -25.89 -2.97
CA ASP A 106 6.81 -24.87 -2.87
C ASP A 106 7.40 -24.79 -1.46
N GLU A 107 6.59 -24.87 -0.41
CA GLU A 107 7.08 -24.96 0.97
C GLU A 107 7.92 -26.23 1.22
N LEU A 108 7.58 -27.38 0.60
CA LEU A 108 8.42 -28.59 0.65
C LEU A 108 9.74 -28.42 -0.09
N ARG A 109 9.75 -27.68 -1.20
CA ARG A 109 10.94 -27.44 -2.03
C ARG A 109 11.83 -26.34 -1.46
N LYS A 110 11.29 -25.43 -0.65
CA LYS A 110 11.98 -24.24 -0.10
C LYS A 110 13.32 -24.52 0.59
N PRO A 111 13.49 -25.57 1.42
CA PRO A 111 14.81 -25.89 2.01
C PRO A 111 15.88 -26.28 0.99
N TYR A 112 15.45 -26.70 -0.20
CA TYR A 112 16.30 -27.14 -1.31
C TYR A 112 16.39 -26.08 -2.42
N ALA A 113 15.56 -25.04 -2.40
CA ALA A 113 15.57 -23.94 -3.36
C ALA A 113 16.79 -23.02 -3.15
N ALA A 114 17.28 -22.42 -4.23
CA ALA A 114 18.43 -21.52 -4.15
C ALA A 114 17.98 -20.14 -3.68
N GLN A 115 18.64 -19.60 -2.65
CA GLN A 115 18.25 -18.30 -2.06
C GLN A 115 18.94 -17.12 -2.72
N ALA A 116 20.06 -17.36 -3.43
CA ALA A 116 20.84 -16.33 -4.10
C ALA A 116 20.65 -16.40 -5.62
N LEU A 117 20.82 -15.25 -6.28
CA LEU A 117 20.94 -15.18 -7.73
C LEU A 117 22.06 -16.12 -8.20
N MET A 118 21.81 -16.91 -9.25
CA MET A 118 22.72 -17.96 -9.75
C MET A 118 23.06 -19.07 -8.75
N GLY A 119 22.28 -19.22 -7.68
CA GLY A 119 22.56 -20.22 -6.64
C GLY A 119 22.44 -21.68 -7.11
N ASP A 120 21.67 -21.96 -8.17
CA ASP A 120 21.60 -23.29 -8.79
C ASP A 120 22.86 -23.64 -9.59
N GLU A 121 23.45 -22.66 -10.30
CA GLU A 121 24.73 -22.84 -10.99
C GLU A 121 25.86 -23.12 -10.00
N MET A 122 25.90 -22.37 -8.90
CA MET A 122 26.85 -22.60 -7.81
C MET A 122 26.68 -23.97 -7.16
N ARG A 123 25.44 -24.48 -7.10
CA ARG A 123 25.15 -25.82 -6.62
C ARG A 123 25.66 -26.90 -7.55
N ARG A 124 25.48 -26.69 -8.87
CA ARG A 124 26.00 -27.59 -9.90
C ARG A 124 27.53 -27.65 -9.85
N LEU A 125 28.20 -26.51 -9.80
CA LEU A 125 29.67 -26.44 -9.67
C LEU A 125 30.19 -27.20 -8.45
N LYS A 126 29.55 -27.02 -7.28
CA LYS A 126 29.92 -27.76 -6.06
C LYS A 126 29.75 -29.27 -6.21
N LEU A 127 28.71 -29.71 -6.92
CA LEU A 127 28.46 -31.12 -7.16
C LEU A 127 29.47 -31.71 -8.17
N ASP A 128 29.80 -30.95 -9.22
CA ASP A 128 30.82 -31.31 -10.20
C ASP A 128 32.18 -31.47 -9.51
N ASP A 129 32.60 -30.50 -8.68
CA ASP A 129 33.81 -30.59 -7.87
C ASP A 129 33.80 -31.82 -6.94
N ALA A 130 32.64 -32.13 -6.32
CA ALA A 130 32.49 -33.32 -5.46
C ALA A 130 32.66 -34.62 -6.24
N HIS A 131 32.11 -34.71 -7.45
CA HIS A 131 32.30 -35.86 -8.31
C HIS A 131 33.76 -36.00 -8.75
N SER A 132 34.39 -34.91 -9.18
CA SER A 132 35.80 -34.90 -9.58
C SER A 132 36.72 -35.32 -8.42
N TYR A 133 36.47 -34.84 -7.20
CA TYR A 133 37.23 -35.21 -6.01
C TYR A 133 37.23 -36.72 -5.73
N PHE A 134 36.12 -37.42 -5.95
CA PHE A 134 36.04 -38.86 -5.76
C PHE A 134 36.55 -39.68 -6.96
N ASN A 135 36.55 -39.10 -8.15
CA ASN A 135 36.95 -39.78 -9.38
C ASN A 135 38.46 -39.63 -9.67
N GLU A 136 39.11 -38.58 -9.19
CA GLU A 136 40.53 -38.33 -9.44
C GLU A 136 41.45 -38.90 -8.35
N THR A 137 42.47 -39.65 -8.77
CA THR A 137 43.51 -40.23 -7.88
C THR A 137 44.76 -39.35 -7.79
N THR A 138 44.77 -38.16 -8.42
CA THR A 138 46.01 -37.40 -8.67
C THR A 138 45.91 -35.94 -8.19
N SER A 139 46.87 -35.55 -7.36
CA SER A 139 46.83 -34.43 -6.40
C SER A 139 46.98 -33.00 -6.96
N GLN A 140 46.58 -32.72 -8.21
CA GLN A 140 46.88 -31.41 -8.85
C GLN A 140 45.68 -30.56 -9.28
N GLN A 141 44.44 -31.06 -9.24
CA GLN A 141 43.28 -30.19 -9.45
C GLN A 141 42.88 -29.46 -8.16
N ARG A 142 42.56 -28.17 -8.31
CA ARG A 142 41.98 -27.34 -7.25
C ARG A 142 40.47 -27.44 -7.33
N PHE A 143 39.83 -27.61 -6.17
CA PHE A 143 38.37 -27.74 -6.05
C PHE A 143 37.83 -26.49 -5.34
N ASP A 144 37.95 -25.33 -5.98
CA ASP A 144 37.73 -24.02 -5.37
C ASP A 144 36.35 -23.90 -4.70
N ALA A 145 35.30 -24.49 -5.29
CA ALA A 145 33.95 -24.41 -4.73
C ALA A 145 33.76 -25.32 -3.50
N LEU A 146 34.45 -26.47 -3.45
CA LEU A 146 34.49 -27.34 -2.27
C LEU A 146 35.36 -26.77 -1.15
N GLU A 147 36.51 -26.19 -1.49
CA GLU A 147 37.38 -25.51 -0.53
C GLU A 147 36.61 -24.40 0.20
N ALA A 148 35.84 -23.60 -0.53
CA ALA A 148 34.98 -22.59 0.06
C ALA A 148 33.93 -23.18 1.03
N VAL A 149 33.35 -24.35 0.72
CA VAL A 149 32.39 -25.04 1.61
C VAL A 149 33.10 -25.63 2.83
N ALA A 150 34.27 -26.22 2.65
CA ALA A 150 35.10 -26.80 3.70
C ALA A 150 35.53 -25.75 4.72
N VAL A 151 36.02 -24.59 4.24
CA VAL A 151 36.41 -23.44 5.07
C VAL A 151 35.18 -22.87 5.80
N ALA A 152 34.08 -22.61 5.10
CA ALA A 152 32.89 -22.01 5.72
C ALA A 152 32.25 -22.88 6.81
N ARG A 153 32.44 -24.20 6.75
CA ARG A 153 31.89 -25.15 7.73
C ARG A 153 32.94 -25.72 8.68
N ASN A 154 34.20 -25.31 8.55
CA ASN A 154 35.33 -25.83 9.32
C ASN A 154 35.41 -27.37 9.30
N ILE A 155 35.35 -27.97 8.11
CA ILE A 155 35.43 -29.42 7.88
C ILE A 155 36.48 -29.75 6.81
N SER A 156 36.88 -31.02 6.71
CA SER A 156 37.78 -31.46 5.65
C SER A 156 37.12 -31.40 4.26
N ILE A 157 37.92 -31.27 3.21
CA ILE A 157 37.44 -31.28 1.81
C ILE A 157 36.69 -32.59 1.50
N ALA A 158 37.19 -33.73 1.99
CA ALA A 158 36.49 -35.01 1.87
C ALA A 158 35.08 -34.98 2.50
N ALA A 159 34.96 -34.44 3.72
CA ALA A 159 33.67 -34.31 4.39
C ALA A 159 32.74 -33.32 3.68
N ALA A 160 33.30 -32.25 3.08
CA ALA A 160 32.55 -31.30 2.27
C ALA A 160 32.01 -31.95 0.98
N ALA A 161 32.82 -32.74 0.27
CA ALA A 161 32.41 -33.47 -0.94
C ALA A 161 31.27 -34.46 -0.63
N ASP A 162 31.41 -35.24 0.44
CA ASP A 162 30.36 -36.16 0.88
C ASP A 162 29.06 -35.44 1.28
N LEU A 163 29.19 -34.32 1.98
CA LEU A 163 28.05 -33.50 2.38
C LEU A 163 27.30 -32.95 1.16
N VAL A 164 28.03 -32.42 0.17
CA VAL A 164 27.44 -31.87 -1.06
C VAL A 164 26.72 -32.96 -1.84
N ARG A 165 27.35 -34.13 -2.04
CA ARG A 165 26.74 -35.27 -2.72
C ARG A 165 25.46 -35.73 -2.04
N LYS A 166 25.49 -35.99 -0.73
CA LYS A 166 24.30 -36.41 0.04
C LYS A 166 23.18 -35.39 -0.06
N ARG A 167 23.50 -34.09 -0.01
CA ARG A 167 22.50 -33.02 -0.10
C ARG A 167 21.90 -32.92 -1.50
N ALA A 168 22.69 -33.17 -2.54
CA ALA A 168 22.22 -33.21 -3.93
C ALA A 168 21.31 -34.42 -4.17
N GLU A 169 21.64 -35.60 -3.63
CA GLU A 169 20.79 -36.80 -3.66
C GLU A 169 19.45 -36.55 -2.96
N GLN A 170 19.48 -36.02 -1.73
CA GLN A 170 18.26 -35.66 -1.00
C GLN A 170 17.39 -34.64 -1.75
N ALA A 171 18.01 -33.62 -2.35
CA ALA A 171 17.29 -32.63 -3.15
C ALA A 171 16.63 -33.28 -4.37
N LYS A 172 17.35 -34.16 -5.08
CA LYS A 172 16.84 -34.90 -6.24
C LYS A 172 15.66 -35.79 -5.86
N GLU A 173 15.78 -36.57 -4.79
CA GLU A 173 14.70 -37.43 -4.29
C GLU A 173 13.46 -36.61 -3.92
N MET A 174 13.64 -35.50 -3.22
CA MET A 174 12.56 -34.60 -2.84
C MET A 174 11.87 -33.97 -4.07
N LEU A 175 12.64 -33.52 -5.06
CA LEU A 175 12.09 -32.95 -6.29
C LEU A 175 11.27 -33.99 -7.06
N ILE A 176 11.77 -35.21 -7.20
CA ILE A 176 11.04 -36.31 -7.86
C ILE A 176 9.76 -36.66 -7.09
N ALA A 177 9.84 -36.77 -5.76
CA ALA A 177 8.69 -37.10 -4.92
C ALA A 177 7.60 -36.01 -5.00
N THR A 178 7.98 -34.75 -4.86
CA THR A 178 7.05 -33.61 -4.94
C THR A 178 6.46 -33.45 -6.34
N GLU A 179 7.22 -33.74 -7.40
CA GLU A 179 6.71 -33.70 -8.76
C GLU A 179 5.67 -34.78 -9.04
N ARG A 180 5.89 -36.02 -8.55
CA ARG A 180 4.89 -37.10 -8.65
C ARG A 180 3.58 -36.72 -7.96
N ILE A 181 3.67 -36.07 -6.79
CA ILE A 181 2.50 -35.56 -6.06
C ILE A 181 1.80 -34.47 -6.88
N ARG A 182 2.56 -33.50 -7.43
CA ARG A 182 2.01 -32.42 -8.26
C ARG A 182 1.19 -32.96 -9.41
N GLU A 183 1.77 -33.85 -10.21
CA GLU A 183 1.14 -34.39 -11.41
C GLU A 183 -0.10 -35.21 -11.05
N ARG A 184 0.01 -36.09 -10.04
CA ARG A 184 -1.12 -36.89 -9.57
C ARG A 184 -2.29 -36.02 -9.12
N PHE A 185 -2.06 -35.04 -8.25
CA PHE A 185 -3.14 -34.19 -7.74
C PHE A 185 -3.67 -33.20 -8.79
N SER A 186 -2.82 -32.68 -9.67
CA SER A 186 -3.26 -31.80 -10.77
C SER A 186 -4.27 -32.51 -11.67
N LEU A 187 -3.98 -33.77 -12.03
CA LEU A 187 -4.87 -34.61 -12.82
C LEU A 187 -6.18 -34.90 -12.07
N LEU A 188 -6.11 -35.27 -10.79
CA LEU A 188 -7.30 -35.55 -9.98
C LEU A 188 -8.20 -34.30 -9.81
N ILE A 189 -7.60 -33.12 -9.62
CA ILE A 189 -8.33 -31.85 -9.48
C ILE A 189 -9.01 -31.47 -10.80
N ALA A 190 -8.32 -31.66 -11.93
CA ALA A 190 -8.88 -31.38 -13.25
C ALA A 190 -10.06 -32.32 -13.59
N GLN A 191 -10.00 -33.58 -13.16
CA GLN A 191 -11.02 -34.58 -13.43
C GLN A 191 -12.21 -34.53 -12.46
N ALA A 192 -12.07 -33.91 -11.28
CA ALA A 192 -13.11 -33.88 -10.25
C ALA A 192 -14.33 -33.07 -10.71
N ASN A 193 -15.48 -33.73 -10.88
CA ASN A 193 -16.70 -33.12 -11.44
C ASN A 193 -17.74 -32.73 -10.39
N ARG A 194 -17.44 -33.00 -9.11
CA ARG A 194 -18.33 -32.73 -7.98
C ARG A 194 -17.56 -32.07 -6.83
N ASP A 195 -18.25 -31.23 -6.07
CA ASP A 195 -17.65 -30.56 -4.90
C ASP A 195 -17.21 -31.56 -3.82
N ASP A 196 -17.96 -32.65 -3.61
CA ASP A 196 -17.58 -33.71 -2.66
C ASP A 196 -16.25 -34.38 -3.02
N GLU A 197 -15.96 -34.53 -4.31
CA GLU A 197 -14.69 -35.07 -4.79
C GLU A 197 -13.55 -34.10 -4.47
N LEU A 198 -13.75 -32.80 -4.70
CA LEU A 198 -12.78 -31.76 -4.34
C LEU A 198 -12.54 -31.68 -2.84
N LEU A 199 -13.58 -31.86 -2.02
CA LEU A 199 -13.44 -31.90 -0.55
C LEU A 199 -12.63 -33.13 -0.09
N ARG A 200 -12.87 -34.30 -0.69
CA ARG A 200 -12.06 -35.50 -0.43
C ARG A 200 -10.62 -35.31 -0.88
N LEU A 201 -10.39 -34.73 -2.05
CA LEU A 201 -9.04 -34.42 -2.55
C LEU A 201 -8.33 -33.42 -1.64
N ARG A 202 -9.04 -32.43 -1.09
CA ARG A 202 -8.51 -31.51 -0.09
C ARG A 202 -8.09 -32.23 1.20
N ALA A 203 -8.93 -33.14 1.70
CA ALA A 203 -8.59 -33.94 2.88
C ALA A 203 -7.37 -34.84 2.61
N ALA A 204 -7.34 -35.51 1.47
CA ALA A 204 -6.20 -36.32 1.05
C ALA A 204 -4.94 -35.48 0.88
N LEU A 205 -5.03 -34.27 0.31
CA LEU A 205 -3.89 -33.35 0.19
C LEU A 205 -3.35 -32.92 1.56
N LEU A 206 -4.22 -32.74 2.55
CA LEU A 206 -3.82 -32.41 3.93
C LEU A 206 -3.21 -33.61 4.66
N GLN A 207 -3.62 -34.83 4.32
CA GLN A 207 -3.16 -36.06 4.98
C GLN A 207 -1.90 -36.64 4.32
N ASP A 208 -1.88 -36.72 2.99
CA ASP A 208 -0.84 -37.36 2.17
C ASP A 208 0.34 -36.43 1.88
N VAL A 209 0.11 -35.12 1.70
CA VAL A 209 1.18 -34.15 1.44
C VAL A 209 1.72 -33.62 2.77
N TYR A 210 2.57 -34.46 3.37
CA TYR A 210 3.36 -34.28 4.60
C TYR A 210 2.54 -33.79 5.83
N PRO A 211 2.21 -34.68 6.79
CA PRO A 211 1.42 -34.33 7.98
C PRO A 211 2.10 -33.30 8.90
N GLU A 212 3.43 -33.17 8.82
CA GLU A 212 4.21 -32.17 9.56
C GLU A 212 3.91 -30.73 9.09
N LEU A 213 3.72 -30.53 7.78
CA LEU A 213 3.25 -29.25 7.26
C LEU A 213 1.81 -28.99 7.66
N SER A 214 0.95 -30.01 7.74
CA SER A 214 -0.43 -29.85 8.19
C SER A 214 -0.54 -29.42 9.66
N ARG A 215 0.51 -29.57 10.48
CA ARG A 215 0.62 -28.94 11.81
C ARG A 215 0.95 -27.44 11.73
N GLN A 216 1.74 -27.02 10.74
CA GLN A 216 2.07 -25.61 10.49
C GLN A 216 0.93 -24.87 9.77
N PHE A 217 0.24 -25.54 8.84
CA PHE A 217 -0.99 -25.12 8.20
C PHE A 217 -2.24 -25.46 9.02
N LYS A 218 -2.14 -25.55 10.35
CA LYS A 218 -3.32 -25.35 11.18
C LYS A 218 -3.84 -23.98 10.77
N PHE A 219 -4.90 -24.00 9.97
CA PHE A 219 -5.73 -22.85 9.75
C PHE A 219 -6.23 -22.49 11.14
N VAL A 220 -5.50 -21.63 11.84
CA VAL A 220 -6.02 -20.93 12.99
C VAL A 220 -7.13 -20.10 12.36
N PRO A 221 -8.42 -20.36 12.66
CA PRO A 221 -9.46 -19.47 12.23
C PRO A 221 -9.19 -18.15 12.97
N ALA A 222 -8.40 -17.28 12.36
CA ALA A 222 -7.84 -16.08 12.99
C ALA A 222 -8.91 -15.05 13.36
N ASN A 223 -10.19 -15.33 13.06
CA ASN A 223 -11.28 -14.37 13.12
C ASN A 223 -12.51 -14.86 13.93
N THR A 224 -12.44 -15.97 14.68
CA THR A 224 -13.61 -16.41 15.49
C THR A 224 -13.33 -16.59 16.98
N GLN A 225 -12.10 -16.42 17.45
CA GLN A 225 -11.85 -16.27 18.88
C GLN A 225 -11.99 -14.78 19.22
N VAL A 226 -12.78 -14.47 20.25
CA VAL A 226 -12.87 -13.13 20.83
C VAL A 226 -11.44 -12.71 21.18
N ARG A 227 -10.92 -11.69 20.50
CA ARG A 227 -9.59 -11.16 20.79
C ARG A 227 -9.59 -10.62 22.21
N ASP A 228 -8.75 -11.18 23.06
CA ASP A 228 -8.50 -10.62 24.38
C ASP A 228 -7.61 -9.37 24.22
N LEU A 229 -8.25 -8.20 24.26
CA LEU A 229 -7.58 -6.91 24.10
C LEU A 229 -6.57 -6.60 25.21
N CYS A 230 -6.68 -7.31 26.35
CA CYS A 230 -5.82 -7.15 27.51
C CYS A 230 -4.60 -8.08 27.47
N ALA A 231 -4.53 -9.01 26.52
CA ALA A 231 -3.39 -9.91 26.38
C ALA A 231 -2.11 -9.11 26.02
N PRO A 232 -0.94 -9.51 26.54
CA PRO A 232 0.32 -8.87 26.20
C PRO A 232 0.64 -9.07 24.71
N LEU A 233 1.02 -7.99 24.04
CA LEU A 233 1.39 -8.01 22.63
C LEU A 233 2.69 -8.79 22.42
N ALA A 234 2.75 -9.53 21.30
CA ALA A 234 3.99 -10.12 20.85
C ALA A 234 5.03 -9.03 20.53
N GLN A 235 6.30 -9.25 20.88
CA GLN A 235 7.35 -8.23 20.79
C GLN A 235 7.50 -7.62 19.38
N HIS A 236 7.37 -8.44 18.33
CA HIS A 236 7.44 -7.96 16.95
C HIS A 236 6.26 -7.04 16.61
N HIS A 237 5.04 -7.40 17.03
CA HIS A 237 3.84 -6.60 16.82
C HIS A 237 3.95 -5.26 17.56
N LYS A 238 4.45 -5.28 18.80
CA LYS A 238 4.73 -4.07 19.58
C LYS A 238 5.67 -3.10 18.84
N VAL A 239 6.78 -3.58 18.27
CA VAL A 239 7.73 -2.72 17.54
C VAL A 239 7.08 -2.06 16.31
N HIS A 240 6.30 -2.82 15.54
CA HIS A 240 5.60 -2.30 14.37
C HIS A 240 4.56 -1.24 14.75
N GLU A 241 3.77 -1.49 15.80
CA GLU A 241 2.73 -0.56 16.24
C GLU A 241 3.31 0.71 16.83
N ILE A 242 4.40 0.63 17.60
CA ILE A 242 5.14 1.81 18.08
C ILE A 242 5.62 2.66 16.91
N SER A 243 6.21 2.05 15.89
CA SER A 243 6.69 2.77 14.71
C SER A 243 5.54 3.47 13.98
N ARG A 244 4.44 2.74 13.73
CA ARG A 244 3.24 3.27 13.07
C ARG A 244 2.63 4.44 13.83
N LEU A 245 2.42 4.30 15.14
CA LEU A 245 1.84 5.36 15.97
C LEU A 245 2.75 6.59 16.09
N LYS A 246 4.08 6.41 16.12
CA LYS A 246 5.03 7.54 16.07
C LYS A 246 4.96 8.32 14.75
N VAL A 247 4.75 7.64 13.63
CA VAL A 247 4.54 8.29 12.33
C VAL A 247 3.23 9.08 12.34
N GLN A 248 2.13 8.46 12.78
CA GLN A 248 0.83 9.14 12.88
C GLN A 248 0.87 10.38 13.79
N LEU A 249 1.53 10.28 14.94
CA LEU A 249 1.74 11.41 15.84
C LEU A 249 2.52 12.55 15.16
N ARG A 250 3.58 12.21 14.42
CA ARG A 250 4.38 13.19 13.68
C ARG A 250 3.53 13.91 12.62
N GLU A 251 2.74 13.17 11.85
CA GLU A 251 1.86 13.73 10.83
C GLU A 251 0.83 14.68 11.46
N CYS A 252 0.17 14.26 12.55
CA CYS A 252 -0.79 15.10 13.28
C CYS A 252 -0.16 16.39 13.82
N VAL A 253 1.04 16.31 14.41
CA VAL A 253 1.77 17.48 14.92
C VAL A 253 2.20 18.41 13.78
N ASN A 254 2.67 17.85 12.67
CA ASN A 254 3.06 18.64 11.50
C ASN A 254 1.87 19.32 10.85
N GLU A 255 0.73 18.65 10.72
CA GLU A 255 -0.52 19.23 10.20
C GLU A 255 -0.98 20.42 11.06
N ALA A 256 -0.91 20.29 12.39
CA ALA A 256 -1.22 21.38 13.31
C ALA A 256 -0.25 22.58 13.16
N ARG A 257 1.05 22.30 12.95
CA ARG A 257 2.09 23.32 12.79
C ARG A 257 2.07 23.99 11.40
N ALA A 258 1.67 23.26 10.36
CA ALA A 258 1.57 23.77 8.99
C ALA A 258 0.62 24.97 8.85
N ARG A 259 -0.35 25.12 9.76
CA ARG A 259 -1.26 26.29 9.79
C ARG A 259 -0.56 27.61 10.12
N ILE A 260 0.62 27.54 10.72
CA ILE A 260 1.42 28.70 11.14
C ILE A 260 2.63 28.89 10.24
N ASP A 261 3.12 27.80 9.64
CA ASP A 261 4.24 27.88 8.73
C ASP A 261 3.78 28.48 7.39
N SER A 262 4.52 29.47 6.90
CA SER A 262 4.17 30.18 5.66
C SER A 262 4.74 29.52 4.40
N GLU A 263 5.26 28.29 4.52
CA GLU A 263 6.02 27.56 3.50
C GLU A 263 7.36 28.20 3.11
N TYR A 264 7.61 29.45 3.49
CA TYR A 264 8.88 30.14 3.29
C TYR A 264 9.94 29.73 4.32
N LEU A 265 11.11 29.37 3.83
CA LEU A 265 12.28 29.07 4.65
C LEU A 265 12.65 30.28 5.53
N GLY A 266 12.79 30.04 6.84
CA GLY A 266 13.12 31.09 7.81
C GLY A 266 11.93 31.94 8.27
N HIS A 267 10.69 31.53 8.00
CA HIS A 267 9.50 32.27 8.41
C HIS A 267 9.46 32.56 9.92
N ALA A 268 9.83 31.58 10.75
CA ALA A 268 9.80 31.72 12.20
C ALA A 268 10.77 32.80 12.71
N GLU A 269 11.96 32.91 12.11
CA GLU A 269 12.95 33.95 12.41
C GLU A 269 12.43 35.33 11.99
N ILE A 270 11.83 35.43 10.80
CA ILE A 270 11.22 36.66 10.32
C ILE A 270 10.07 37.10 11.22
N LEU A 271 9.23 36.16 11.67
CA LEU A 271 8.12 36.47 12.58
C LEU A 271 8.63 36.97 13.94
N LYS A 272 9.67 36.33 14.50
CA LYS A 272 10.34 36.81 15.73
C LYS A 272 10.89 38.22 15.55
N PHE A 273 11.52 38.50 14.41
CA PHE A 273 12.06 39.82 14.10
C PHE A 273 10.96 40.88 13.95
N LYS A 274 9.90 40.59 13.20
CA LYS A 274 8.71 41.47 13.07
C LYS A 274 8.05 41.73 14.42
N ALA A 275 8.00 40.75 15.30
CA ALA A 275 7.48 40.93 16.64
C ALA A 275 8.35 41.82 17.53
N GLN A 276 9.68 41.80 17.38
CA GLN A 276 10.58 42.73 18.07
C GLN A 276 10.31 44.18 17.62
N ILE A 277 10.19 44.41 16.31
CA ILE A 277 9.84 45.71 15.74
C ILE A 277 8.44 46.15 16.22
N ALA A 278 7.46 45.24 16.21
CA ALA A 278 6.11 45.54 16.68
C ALA A 278 6.07 45.96 18.15
N ARG A 279 6.87 45.32 19.03
CA ARG A 279 7.00 45.76 20.44
C ARG A 279 7.59 47.16 20.55
N TRP A 280 8.59 47.47 19.74
CA TRP A 280 9.18 48.81 19.69
C TRP A 280 8.16 49.85 19.21
N VAL A 281 7.36 49.56 18.17
CA VAL A 281 6.33 50.49 17.67
C VAL A 281 5.28 50.81 18.76
N LEU A 282 4.90 49.83 19.57
CA LEU A 282 3.91 50.05 20.64
C LEU A 282 4.49 50.74 21.87
N SER A 283 5.79 50.58 22.10
CA SER A 283 6.51 51.16 23.24
C SER A 283 7.91 51.64 22.80
N PRO A 284 7.99 52.75 22.06
CA PRO A 284 9.24 53.19 21.45
C PRO A 284 10.25 53.59 22.53
N THR A 285 11.31 52.80 22.64
CA THR A 285 12.41 52.99 23.59
C THR A 285 13.72 52.78 22.86
N GLY A 286 14.61 53.77 22.93
CA GLY A 286 15.90 53.77 22.22
C GLY A 286 15.79 54.13 20.74
N ASP A 287 16.83 53.78 19.98
CA ASP A 287 16.92 54.05 18.54
C ASP A 287 15.91 53.21 17.73
N VAL A 288 15.56 53.72 16.55
CA VAL A 288 14.67 53.02 15.61
C VAL A 288 15.32 51.70 15.17
N PRO A 289 14.64 50.54 15.36
CA PRO A 289 15.19 49.26 14.96
C PRO A 289 15.32 49.19 13.44
N ARG A 290 16.41 48.57 12.97
CA ARG A 290 16.59 48.28 11.54
C ARG A 290 15.43 47.40 11.07
N GLY A 291 14.92 47.64 9.86
CA GLY A 291 13.86 46.81 9.28
C GLY A 291 12.43 47.27 9.60
N ILE A 292 12.21 48.47 10.15
CA ILE A 292 10.86 49.01 10.42
C ILE A 292 9.97 49.06 9.17
N ASP A 293 10.59 49.25 8.00
CA ASP A 293 9.99 49.20 6.67
C ASP A 293 9.27 47.87 6.40
N LEU A 294 9.72 46.75 6.99
CA LEU A 294 9.02 45.46 6.89
C LEU A 294 7.64 45.49 7.55
N LEU A 295 7.51 46.18 8.68
CA LEU A 295 6.25 46.32 9.39
C LEU A 295 5.34 47.34 8.72
N GLU A 296 5.90 48.44 8.21
CA GLU A 296 5.19 49.43 7.40
C GLU A 296 4.62 48.78 6.14
N ASN A 297 5.43 48.01 5.41
CA ASN A 297 4.99 47.26 4.23
C ASN A 297 3.89 46.25 4.58
N TYR A 298 4.01 45.55 5.72
CA TYR A 298 2.97 44.64 6.20
C TYR A 298 1.65 45.37 6.51
N ALA A 299 1.72 46.51 7.19
CA ALA A 299 0.55 47.31 7.56
C ALA A 299 -0.12 47.92 6.32
N HIS A 300 0.69 48.51 5.43
CA HIS A 300 0.25 49.07 4.16
C HIS A 300 -0.42 48.02 3.27
N ALA A 301 0.19 46.84 3.11
CA ALA A 301 -0.37 45.75 2.30
C ALA A 301 -1.73 45.23 2.81
N ARG A 302 -2.07 45.50 4.09
CA ARG A 302 -3.36 45.13 4.70
C ARG A 302 -4.29 46.33 4.93
N GLY A 303 -3.92 47.53 4.50
CA GLY A 303 -4.69 48.75 4.75
C GLY A 303 -4.85 49.08 6.25
N LEU A 304 -3.88 48.71 7.08
CA LEU A 304 -3.89 48.94 8.51
C LEU A 304 -2.97 50.11 8.88
N ALA A 305 -3.32 50.84 9.95
CA ALA A 305 -2.39 51.75 10.59
C ALA A 305 -1.19 50.99 11.19
N LEU A 306 -0.02 51.61 11.27
CA LEU A 306 1.22 50.97 11.74
C LEU A 306 1.06 50.32 13.13
N GLU A 307 0.42 51.02 14.07
CA GLU A 307 0.13 50.48 15.42
C GLU A 307 -0.82 49.27 15.38
N ALA A 308 -1.83 49.29 14.50
CA ALA A 308 -2.75 48.16 14.33
C ALA A 308 -2.04 46.96 13.70
N GLY A 309 -1.16 47.19 12.73
CA GLY A 309 -0.26 46.17 12.18
C GLY A 309 0.66 45.56 13.24
N ALA A 310 1.26 46.39 14.09
CA ALA A 310 2.09 45.95 15.21
C ALA A 310 1.33 45.04 16.19
N LYS A 311 0.14 45.47 16.65
CA LYS A 311 -0.72 44.66 17.52
C LYS A 311 -1.07 43.32 16.89
N ARG A 312 -1.41 43.31 15.60
CA ARG A 312 -1.75 42.08 14.87
C ARG A 312 -0.60 41.09 14.81
N ILE A 313 0.62 41.53 14.51
CA ILE A 313 1.79 40.65 14.50
C ILE A 313 2.07 40.04 15.87
N LEU A 314 1.87 40.80 16.95
CA LEU A 314 2.04 40.25 18.30
C LEU A 314 0.99 39.19 18.65
N VAL A 315 -0.25 39.37 18.18
CA VAL A 315 -1.30 38.34 18.29
C VAL A 315 -0.93 37.10 17.48
N GLU A 316 -0.53 37.26 16.21
CA GLU A 316 -0.09 36.16 15.34
C GLU A 316 1.11 35.39 15.95
N MET A 317 2.08 36.10 16.55
CA MET A 317 3.22 35.48 17.24
C MET A 317 2.79 34.73 18.52
N ALA A 318 1.84 35.28 19.27
CA ALA A 318 1.32 34.65 20.49
C ALA A 318 0.54 33.37 20.15
N GLU A 319 -0.29 33.39 19.10
CA GLU A 319 -1.01 32.21 18.59
C GLU A 319 -0.05 31.14 18.06
N ALA A 320 0.98 31.54 17.31
CA ALA A 320 2.04 30.65 16.84
C ALA A 320 2.77 29.98 18.02
N SER A 321 3.16 30.78 19.01
CA SER A 321 3.88 30.31 20.20
C SER A 321 3.02 29.37 21.05
N ASN A 322 1.74 29.70 21.24
CA ASN A 322 0.77 28.83 21.92
C ASN A 322 0.62 27.50 21.20
N THR A 323 0.49 27.50 19.87
CA THR A 323 0.38 26.25 19.10
C THR A 323 1.64 25.41 19.18
N LEU A 324 2.82 26.02 19.07
CA LEU A 324 4.09 25.29 19.20
C LEU A 324 4.23 24.65 20.58
N LEU A 325 3.91 25.40 21.65
CA LEU A 325 3.97 24.91 23.02
C LEU A 325 2.95 23.77 23.27
N HIS A 326 1.72 23.90 22.77
CA HIS A 326 0.72 22.85 22.93
C HIS A 326 1.04 21.60 22.10
N THR A 327 1.47 21.75 20.84
CA THR A 327 1.89 20.61 20.02
C THR A 327 3.10 19.89 20.61
N GLU A 328 4.02 20.61 21.26
CA GLU A 328 5.15 20.00 21.95
C GLU A 328 4.71 19.18 23.17
N ARG A 329 3.81 19.72 24.01
CA ARG A 329 3.22 18.97 25.14
C ARG A 329 2.48 17.71 24.67
N VAL A 330 1.71 17.81 23.59
CA VAL A 330 1.00 16.67 22.96
C VAL A 330 2.01 15.62 22.50
N LYS A 331 3.06 16.05 21.78
CA LYS A 331 4.11 15.17 21.28
C LYS A 331 4.79 14.40 22.41
N ASP A 332 5.21 15.08 23.47
CA ASP A 332 5.92 14.45 24.58
C ASP A 332 5.03 13.46 25.35
N ARG A 333 3.79 13.86 25.66
CA ARG A 333 2.79 13.01 26.33
C ARG A 333 2.47 11.74 25.50
N MET A 334 2.21 11.92 24.21
CA MET A 334 1.86 10.80 23.32
C MET A 334 3.04 9.89 23.06
N SER A 335 4.24 10.45 22.86
CA SER A 335 5.45 9.65 22.64
C SER A 335 5.73 8.75 23.85
N ALA A 336 5.62 9.30 25.07
CA ALA A 336 5.75 8.51 26.29
C ALA A 336 4.67 7.42 26.41
N SER A 337 3.43 7.70 26.00
CA SER A 337 2.34 6.72 26.00
C SER A 337 2.57 5.59 24.99
N ILE A 338 3.03 5.93 23.78
CA ILE A 338 3.34 4.98 22.71
C ILE A 338 4.49 4.05 23.13
N GLU A 339 5.55 4.58 23.75
CA GLU A 339 6.68 3.76 24.21
C GLU A 339 6.29 2.76 25.30
N ASN A 340 5.25 3.06 26.07
CA ASN A 340 4.74 2.24 27.17
C ASN A 340 3.65 1.22 26.75
N ILE A 341 3.34 1.05 25.46
CA ILE A 341 2.33 0.09 24.98
C ILE A 341 2.65 -1.34 25.45
N ARG A 342 1.65 -2.02 26.01
CA ARG A 342 1.74 -3.43 26.44
C ARG A 342 0.68 -4.32 25.78
N THR A 343 -0.51 -3.77 25.52
CA THR A 343 -1.70 -4.52 25.12
C THR A 343 -2.37 -3.93 23.87
N GLU A 344 -3.25 -4.68 23.21
CA GLU A 344 -4.01 -4.19 22.04
C GLU A 344 -5.01 -3.09 22.46
N ALA A 345 -5.52 -3.12 23.70
CA ALA A 345 -6.31 -2.05 24.30
C ALA A 345 -5.54 -0.71 24.38
N ASP A 346 -4.24 -0.74 24.72
CA ASP A 346 -3.40 0.47 24.72
C ASP A 346 -3.31 1.08 23.33
N ILE A 347 -3.17 0.24 22.30
CA ILE A 347 -3.12 0.68 20.89
C ILE A 347 -4.44 1.36 20.53
N GLN A 348 -5.57 0.71 20.77
CA GLN A 348 -6.90 1.26 20.44
C GLN A 348 -7.15 2.59 21.14
N ARG A 349 -6.77 2.69 22.41
CA ARG A 349 -6.88 3.95 23.18
C ARG A 349 -6.04 5.06 22.54
N ILE A 350 -4.75 4.83 22.29
CA ILE A 350 -3.87 5.84 21.69
C ILE A 350 -4.37 6.24 20.28
N GLN A 351 -4.86 5.29 19.49
CA GLN A 351 -5.45 5.57 18.18
C GLN A 351 -6.69 6.45 18.29
N ALA A 352 -7.58 6.18 19.24
CA ALA A 352 -8.76 6.99 19.48
C ALA A 352 -8.36 8.41 19.92
N GLU A 353 -7.39 8.55 20.83
CA GLU A 353 -6.90 9.86 21.26
C GLU A 353 -6.27 10.65 20.07
N LEU A 354 -5.48 10.01 19.20
CA LEU A 354 -4.93 10.63 17.99
C LEU A 354 -6.02 11.02 16.98
N ALA A 355 -7.00 10.15 16.74
CA ALA A 355 -8.11 10.41 15.82
C ALA A 355 -8.97 11.58 16.31
N ASN A 356 -9.30 11.60 17.60
CA ASN A 356 -10.06 12.70 18.22
C ASN A 356 -9.29 14.02 18.15
N PHE A 357 -7.96 13.99 18.32
CA PHE A 357 -7.12 15.17 18.17
C PHE A 357 -7.16 15.69 16.73
N GLN A 358 -7.02 14.81 15.73
CA GLN A 358 -7.05 15.18 14.32
C GLN A 358 -8.43 15.70 13.89
N GLU A 359 -9.51 15.06 14.33
CA GLU A 359 -10.88 15.51 14.06
C GLU A 359 -11.14 16.89 14.68
N ALA A 360 -10.69 17.12 15.92
CA ALA A 360 -10.83 18.43 16.54
C ALA A 360 -10.04 19.51 15.78
N LEU A 361 -8.86 19.18 15.23
CA LEU A 361 -8.10 20.09 14.39
C LEU A 361 -8.84 20.37 13.07
N SER A 362 -9.36 19.34 12.38
CA SER A 362 -10.06 19.53 11.09
C SER A 362 -11.35 20.34 11.23
N GLN A 363 -12.00 20.31 12.40
CA GLN A 363 -13.11 21.18 12.77
C GLN A 363 -12.69 22.64 13.09
N GLY A 364 -11.42 22.99 12.90
CA GLY A 364 -10.91 24.36 13.12
C GLY A 364 -10.74 24.74 14.59
N ARG A 365 -10.77 23.78 15.53
CA ARG A 365 -10.54 24.09 16.95
C ARG A 365 -9.08 24.47 17.18
N SER A 366 -8.84 25.30 18.20
CA SER A 366 -7.47 25.58 18.65
C SER A 366 -6.78 24.29 19.11
N VAL A 367 -5.46 24.22 18.98
CA VAL A 367 -4.68 23.03 19.40
C VAL A 367 -4.89 22.71 20.88
N GLU A 368 -5.02 23.74 21.72
CA GLU A 368 -5.35 23.59 23.14
C GLU A 368 -6.70 22.89 23.34
N THR A 369 -7.74 23.35 22.64
CA THR A 369 -9.07 22.75 22.71
C THR A 369 -9.07 21.33 22.15
N ALA A 370 -8.36 21.09 21.05
CA ALA A 370 -8.22 19.77 20.44
C ALA A 370 -7.53 18.78 21.39
N ALA A 371 -6.45 19.20 22.04
CA ALA A 371 -5.79 18.41 23.07
C ALA A 371 -6.73 18.13 24.25
N ALA A 372 -7.44 19.15 24.77
CA ALA A 372 -8.36 18.99 25.88
C ALA A 372 -9.54 18.03 25.58
N VAL A 373 -9.93 17.89 24.31
CA VAL A 373 -10.97 16.95 23.86
C VAL A 373 -10.40 15.54 23.73
N ALA A 374 -9.23 15.41 23.10
CA ALA A 374 -8.57 14.12 22.88
C ALA A 374 -8.23 13.41 24.21
N PHE A 375 -7.81 14.16 25.23
CA PHE A 375 -7.24 13.60 26.46
C PHE A 375 -8.17 13.52 27.66
N ARG A 376 -9.43 13.98 27.52
CA ARG A 376 -10.39 13.98 28.63
C ARG A 376 -10.83 12.59 29.09
N GLY A 377 -10.70 11.58 28.23
CA GLY A 377 -11.09 10.20 28.55
C GLY A 377 -10.07 9.42 29.40
N ALA A 378 -8.93 10.01 29.77
CA ALA A 378 -7.89 9.33 30.55
C ALA A 378 -8.00 9.53 32.07
N GLU A 379 -8.91 10.41 32.54
CA GLU A 379 -9.08 10.74 33.98
C GLU A 379 -10.37 10.17 34.59
N SER A 380 -11.18 9.45 33.81
CA SER A 380 -12.35 8.68 34.23
C SER A 380 -12.03 7.19 34.21
#